data_AF-A0A0C3JE31-F1
#
_entry.id   AF-A0A0C3JE31-F1
#
_cell.length_a   1.000
_cell.length_b   1.000
_cell.length_c   1.000
_cell.angle_alpha   90.00
_cell.angle_beta   90.00
_cell.angle_gamma   90.00
#
_symmetry.space_group_name_H-M   'P 1'
#
loop_
_entity.id
_entity.type
_entity.pdbx_description
1 polymer ?
#
loop_
_entity_poly.entity_id
_entity_poly.type
_entity_poly.pdbx_seq_one_letter_code
_entity_poly.pdbx_strand_id
1 'polypeptide(L)'
;MNGRKENHEWFTVSGMEVRHHFKRSEGCVGVNDEEPCPTKSDQGRELWAQFGRCHTHNEQTLVCPCGIIIGHVTFFGAEAVSNVIDFVKKAFSVPCAHKPEHFIYDTACDAKWQVEACGDPWWRDVGMCIDVWHLLNKHKTTHDYCQKNCNPADYLELMNDDNTGWWFNTSVAEQVNVWLGSYHAICWEMLPVKYNFFLDKMICLCNCVTVRRLEAKGWSPRHAPPL
;
A
#
# COMPACT_ATOMS: atom_id res chain seq x y z
N MET A 1 -4.64 3.08 0.20
CA MET A 1 -4.47 4.33 0.98
C MET A 1 -5.30 4.31 2.26
N ASN A 2 -4.79 3.77 3.36
CA ASN A 2 -5.28 4.14 4.68
C ASN A 2 -4.58 5.42 5.12
N GLY A 3 -5.27 6.55 5.00
CA GLY A 3 -4.96 7.71 5.83
C GLY A 3 -5.15 7.27 7.27
N ARG A 4 -4.05 6.97 7.97
CA ARG A 4 -4.12 6.71 9.40
C ARG A 4 -4.25 8.06 10.08
N LYS A 5 -5.28 8.14 10.92
CA LYS A 5 -5.66 9.24 11.79
C LYS A 5 -4.43 9.78 12.52
N GLU A 6 -3.90 10.88 12.02
CA GLU A 6 -2.91 11.68 12.73
C GLU A 6 -3.62 12.30 13.94
N ASN A 7 -3.08 12.11 15.14
CA ASN A 7 -3.37 13.04 16.22
C ASN A 7 -2.70 14.34 15.77
N HIS A 8 -3.50 15.31 15.39
CA HIS A 8 -2.99 16.58 14.89
C HIS A 8 -2.58 17.39 16.12
N GLU A 9 -1.27 17.49 16.34
CA GLU A 9 -0.65 18.47 17.21
C GLU A 9 -0.12 19.60 16.35
N TRP A 10 -0.52 20.82 16.63
CA TRP A 10 0.01 21.98 15.92
C TRP A 10 0.09 23.20 16.83
N PHE A 11 0.98 24.11 16.46
CA PHE A 11 1.17 25.36 17.19
C PHE A 11 0.81 26.52 16.29
N THR A 12 0.05 27.49 16.80
CA THR A 12 -0.16 28.76 16.11
C THR A 12 0.62 29.84 16.82
N VAL A 13 1.27 30.71 16.05
CA VAL A 13 2.02 31.85 16.56
C VAL A 13 1.28 33.12 16.15
N SER A 14 0.93 33.95 17.13
CA SER A 14 0.34 35.27 16.91
C SER A 14 1.10 36.29 17.75
N GLY A 15 1.97 37.08 17.11
CA GLY A 15 2.90 37.97 17.81
C GLY A 15 3.96 37.19 18.60
N MET A 16 4.08 37.46 19.90
CA MET A 16 5.01 36.77 20.83
C MET A 16 4.37 35.56 21.54
N GLU A 17 3.12 35.23 21.24
CA GLU A 17 2.38 34.15 21.89
C GLU A 17 2.39 32.87 21.02
N VAL A 18 2.73 31.73 21.63
CA VAL A 18 2.65 30.40 21.01
C VAL A 18 1.50 29.64 21.65
N ARG A 19 0.50 29.24 20.85
CA ARG A 19 -0.61 28.39 21.30
C ARG A 19 -0.44 26.97 20.79
N HIS A 20 -0.49 26.01 21.70
CA HIS A 20 -0.49 24.58 21.40
C HIS A 20 -1.92 24.07 21.23
N HIS A 21 -2.18 23.39 20.11
CA HIS A 21 -3.44 22.76 19.79
C HIS A 21 -3.24 21.25 19.71
N PHE A 22 -4.09 20.51 20.43
CA PHE A 22 -4.13 19.06 20.42
C PHE A 22 -5.54 18.62 20.07
N LYS A 23 -5.72 17.99 18.90
CA LYS A 23 -7.01 17.38 18.54
C LYS A 23 -6.91 15.86 18.63
N ARG A 24 -7.53 15.31 19.68
CA ARG A 24 -7.80 13.86 19.76
C ARG A 24 -8.92 13.54 18.79
N SER A 25 -8.71 12.60 17.88
CA SER A 25 -9.76 12.19 16.94
C SER A 25 -10.88 11.45 17.69
N GLU A 26 -12.02 12.11 17.88
CA GLU A 26 -13.27 11.43 18.21
C GLU A 26 -13.66 10.51 17.01
N GLY A 27 -14.23 9.34 17.30
CA GLY A 27 -14.54 8.32 16.29
C GLY A 27 -15.33 8.88 15.10
N CYS A 28 -15.05 8.36 13.90
CA CYS A 28 -15.71 8.80 12.68
C CYS A 28 -17.11 8.19 12.59
N VAL A 29 -18.12 8.92 13.04
CA VAL A 29 -19.49 8.76 12.53
C VAL A 29 -19.59 9.65 11.30
N GLY A 30 -19.84 9.06 10.13
CA GLY A 30 -19.93 9.80 8.88
C GLY A 30 -21.13 10.76 8.88
N VAL A 31 -20.89 12.00 8.46
CA VAL A 31 -21.95 12.94 8.06
C VAL A 31 -21.89 13.01 6.53
N ASN A 32 -23.07 13.03 5.90
CA ASN A 32 -23.20 13.19 4.44
C ASN A 32 -22.86 14.64 4.07
N ASP A 33 -21.78 14.84 3.31
CA ASP A 33 -21.48 16.13 2.66
C ASP A 33 -21.83 16.02 1.17
N GLU A 34 -22.83 16.78 0.73
CA GLU A 34 -23.35 16.83 -0.65
C GLU A 34 -22.55 17.74 -1.61
N GLU A 35 -21.32 18.13 -1.26
CA GLU A 35 -20.54 19.11 -2.04
C GLU A 35 -19.52 18.44 -3.01
N PRO A 36 -19.25 19.03 -4.18
CA PRO A 36 -18.18 18.59 -5.08
C PRO A 36 -16.80 18.77 -4.43
N CYS A 37 -15.82 17.97 -4.88
CA CYS A 37 -14.46 17.96 -4.34
C CYS A 37 -13.86 19.39 -4.27
N PRO A 38 -13.52 19.91 -3.08
CA PRO A 38 -13.00 21.27 -2.97
C PRO A 38 -11.62 21.34 -3.62
N THR A 39 -11.51 22.13 -4.69
CA THR A 39 -10.21 22.61 -5.16
C THR A 39 -9.69 23.60 -4.11
N LYS A 40 -8.42 23.47 -3.69
CA LYS A 40 -7.83 24.32 -2.63
C LYS A 40 -8.10 25.80 -2.93
N SER A 41 -8.68 26.51 -1.97
CA SER A 41 -8.90 27.96 -2.07
C SER A 41 -7.57 28.72 -1.99
N ASP A 42 -7.48 29.84 -2.71
CA ASP A 42 -6.34 30.75 -2.78
C ASP A 42 -6.18 31.64 -1.52
N GLN A 43 -6.63 31.16 -0.36
CA GLN A 43 -6.41 31.87 0.90
C GLN A 43 -4.96 31.64 1.33
N GLY A 44 -4.26 32.74 1.63
CA GLY A 44 -2.81 32.78 1.88
C GLY A 44 -2.32 31.62 2.75
N ARG A 45 -1.25 30.96 2.29
CA ARG A 45 -0.65 29.81 2.98
C ARG A 45 -0.31 30.19 4.42
N GLU A 46 -1.00 29.57 5.38
CA GLU A 46 -0.52 29.49 6.74
C GLU A 46 0.88 28.86 6.71
N LEU A 47 1.86 29.53 7.33
CA LEU A 47 3.24 29.05 7.39
C LEU A 47 3.34 28.00 8.49
N TRP A 48 3.40 26.74 8.07
CA TRP A 48 3.62 25.62 8.95
C TRP A 48 5.12 25.49 9.24
N ALA A 49 5.52 25.70 10.49
CA ALA A 49 6.87 25.42 10.92
C ALA A 49 7.00 23.93 11.26
N GLN A 50 7.66 23.17 10.38
CA GLN A 50 7.96 21.76 10.62
C GLN A 50 9.32 21.66 11.33
N PHE A 51 9.30 21.39 12.63
CA PHE A 51 10.51 21.28 13.46
C PHE A 51 11.09 19.84 13.50
N GLY A 52 10.64 18.95 12.62
CA GLY A 52 11.15 17.59 12.44
C GLY A 52 11.42 17.26 10.97
N ARG A 53 12.14 16.17 10.69
CA ARG A 53 12.32 15.71 9.30
C ARG A 53 10.99 15.21 8.75
N CYS A 54 10.55 15.74 7.60
CA CYS A 54 9.39 15.20 6.89
C CYS A 54 9.73 13.82 6.34
N HIS A 55 8.80 12.87 6.43
CA HIS A 55 8.91 11.59 5.75
C HIS A 55 8.87 11.86 4.24
N THR A 56 10.03 12.01 3.62
CA THR A 56 10.11 12.10 2.16
C THR A 56 10.04 10.74 1.51
N HIS A 57 9.79 9.66 2.27
CA HIS A 57 9.80 8.30 1.75
C HIS A 57 8.52 7.53 2.05
N ASN A 58 8.07 6.77 1.04
CA ASN A 58 6.95 5.84 1.09
C ASN A 58 7.49 4.44 0.82
N GLU A 59 7.25 3.52 1.76
CA GLU A 59 7.70 2.13 1.64
C GLU A 59 6.61 1.28 1.02
N GLN A 60 6.94 0.59 -0.07
CA GLN A 60 6.03 -0.30 -0.78
C GLN A 60 6.50 -1.72 -0.63
N THR A 61 5.56 -2.64 -0.37
CA THR A 61 5.87 -4.06 -0.23
C THR A 61 5.10 -4.91 -1.22
N LEU A 62 5.76 -5.96 -1.70
CA LEU A 62 5.12 -7.04 -2.44
C LEU A 62 4.94 -8.22 -1.49
N VAL A 63 3.69 -8.66 -1.37
CA VAL A 63 3.28 -9.67 -0.39
C VAL A 63 2.51 -10.76 -1.10
N CYS A 64 2.95 -12.00 -0.96
CA CYS A 64 2.19 -13.15 -1.42
C CYS A 64 0.93 -13.33 -0.57
N PRO A 65 -0.13 -13.94 -1.10
CA PRO A 65 -1.36 -14.18 -0.34
C PRO A 65 -1.19 -14.98 0.96
N CYS A 66 -0.13 -15.78 1.06
CA CYS A 66 0.23 -16.52 2.28
C CYS A 66 0.93 -15.66 3.37
N GLY A 67 1.15 -14.37 3.11
CA GLY A 67 1.79 -13.42 4.00
C GLY A 67 3.31 -13.36 3.93
N ILE A 68 3.92 -14.05 2.96
CA ILE A 68 5.37 -13.94 2.69
C ILE A 68 5.63 -12.64 1.94
N ILE A 69 6.56 -11.83 2.45
CA ILE A 69 7.00 -10.60 1.81
C ILE A 69 8.11 -10.97 0.82
N ILE A 70 7.89 -10.71 -0.47
CA ILE A 70 8.84 -11.09 -1.54
C ILE A 70 9.77 -9.95 -1.96
N GLY A 71 9.41 -8.72 -1.62
CA GLY A 71 10.25 -7.56 -1.91
C GLY A 71 9.68 -6.31 -1.28
N HIS A 72 10.54 -5.30 -1.16
CA HIS A 72 10.16 -3.97 -0.74
C HIS A 72 10.96 -2.91 -1.50
N VAL A 73 10.45 -1.68 -1.53
CA VAL A 73 11.13 -0.53 -2.13
C VAL A 73 10.73 0.75 -1.43
N THR A 74 11.73 1.61 -1.22
CA THR A 74 11.54 2.96 -0.69
C THR A 74 11.43 3.96 -1.84
N PHE A 75 10.28 4.62 -1.97
CA PHE A 75 10.06 5.71 -2.93
C PHE A 75 10.25 7.07 -2.28
N PHE A 76 11.09 7.92 -2.86
CA PHE A 76 11.33 9.28 -2.36
C PHE A 76 10.46 10.33 -3.09
N GLY A 77 9.77 11.19 -2.34
CA GLY A 77 9.05 12.38 -2.83
C GLY A 77 7.59 12.15 -3.23
N ALA A 78 7.27 11.07 -3.95
CA ALA A 78 5.89 10.70 -4.30
C ALA A 78 5.78 9.22 -4.72
N GLU A 79 4.68 8.57 -4.34
CA GLU A 79 4.28 7.25 -4.84
C GLU A 79 3.68 7.41 -6.24
N ALA A 80 4.54 7.49 -7.25
CA ALA A 80 4.08 7.44 -8.63
C ALA A 80 3.72 5.99 -8.99
N VAL A 81 2.56 5.80 -9.62
CA VAL A 81 2.09 4.49 -10.12
C VAL A 81 3.11 3.84 -11.06
N SER A 82 3.81 4.65 -11.86
CA SER A 82 4.96 4.21 -12.69
C SER A 82 6.03 3.48 -11.88
N ASN A 83 6.34 3.95 -10.68
CA ASN A 83 7.39 3.38 -9.84
C ASN A 83 6.96 2.02 -9.30
N VAL A 84 5.66 1.84 -8.97
CA VAL A 84 5.10 0.55 -8.55
C VAL A 84 5.15 -0.45 -9.71
N ILE A 85 4.74 -0.02 -10.91
CA ILE A 85 4.81 -0.84 -12.14
C ILE A 85 6.25 -1.32 -12.37
N ASP A 86 7.21 -0.40 -12.36
CA ASP A 86 8.63 -0.74 -12.56
C ASP A 86 9.18 -1.63 -11.45
N PHE A 87 8.76 -1.41 -10.21
CA PHE A 87 9.16 -2.23 -9.07
C PHE A 87 8.68 -3.68 -9.22
N VAL A 88 7.40 -3.90 -9.53
CA VAL A 88 6.85 -5.24 -9.76
C VAL A 88 7.59 -5.93 -10.90
N LYS A 89 7.79 -5.24 -12.03
CA LYS A 89 8.54 -5.78 -13.16
C LYS A 89 9.95 -6.21 -12.75
N LYS A 90 10.68 -5.36 -12.02
CA LYS A 90 12.05 -5.66 -11.56
C LYS A 90 12.07 -6.85 -10.60
N ALA A 91 11.13 -6.92 -9.66
CA ALA A 91 11.03 -8.01 -8.69
C ALA A 91 10.83 -9.38 -9.37
N PHE A 92 10.09 -9.41 -10.48
CA PHE A 92 9.76 -10.65 -11.19
C PHE A 92 10.55 -10.88 -12.49
N SER A 93 11.51 -10.01 -12.82
CA SER A 93 12.40 -10.19 -13.98
C SER A 93 13.78 -10.75 -13.60
N VAL A 94 13.98 -11.12 -12.33
CA VAL A 94 15.20 -11.80 -11.88
C VAL A 94 15.19 -13.28 -12.28
N PRO A 95 16.36 -13.91 -12.52
CA PRO A 95 16.43 -15.33 -12.86
C PRO A 95 15.68 -16.19 -11.83
N CYS A 96 14.93 -17.17 -12.31
CA CYS A 96 14.11 -18.09 -11.52
C CYS A 96 12.90 -17.47 -10.80
N ALA A 97 12.64 -16.16 -10.93
CA ALA A 97 11.37 -15.60 -10.48
C ALA A 97 10.25 -16.00 -11.44
N HIS A 98 9.10 -16.35 -10.88
CA HIS A 98 7.88 -16.59 -11.65
C HIS A 98 7.08 -15.31 -11.69
N LYS A 99 6.77 -14.87 -12.91
CA LYS A 99 5.88 -13.75 -13.16
C LYS A 99 4.49 -14.03 -12.54
N PRO A 100 3.87 -13.06 -11.86
CA PRO A 100 2.57 -13.26 -11.25
C PRO A 100 1.49 -13.36 -12.33
N GLU A 101 0.52 -14.26 -12.13
CA GLU A 101 -0.71 -14.31 -12.93
C GLU A 101 -1.65 -13.16 -12.55
N HIS A 102 -1.66 -12.76 -11.28
CA HIS A 102 -2.45 -11.63 -10.77
C HIS A 102 -1.62 -10.66 -9.94
N PHE A 103 -1.85 -9.37 -10.17
CA PHE A 103 -1.31 -8.27 -9.40
C PHE A 103 -2.46 -7.48 -8.76
N ILE A 104 -2.46 -7.42 -7.43
CA ILE A 104 -3.51 -6.77 -6.64
C ILE A 104 -2.94 -5.50 -6.03
N TYR A 105 -3.57 -4.37 -6.30
CA TYR A 105 -3.10 -3.07 -5.84
C TYR A 105 -4.27 -2.11 -5.63
N ASP A 106 -4.18 -1.27 -4.59
CA ASP A 106 -5.23 -0.33 -4.22
C ASP A 106 -5.62 0.59 -5.37
N THR A 107 -4.64 1.09 -6.13
CA THR A 107 -4.85 1.94 -7.31
C THR A 107 -4.51 1.18 -8.60
N ALA A 108 -4.90 -0.09 -8.69
CA ALA A 108 -4.66 -0.90 -9.90
C ALA A 108 -5.37 -0.33 -11.15
N CYS A 109 -6.43 0.48 -10.99
CA CYS A 109 -7.05 1.18 -12.11
C CYS A 109 -6.10 2.15 -12.81
N ASP A 110 -5.35 2.94 -12.04
CA ASP A 110 -4.37 3.87 -12.59
C ASP A 110 -3.18 3.11 -13.18
N ALA A 111 -2.78 2.02 -12.53
CA ALA A 111 -1.69 1.18 -13.00
C ALA A 111 -2.04 0.51 -14.33
N LYS A 112 -3.25 -0.06 -14.44
CA LYS A 112 -3.74 -0.71 -15.66
C LYS A 112 -3.89 0.29 -16.80
N TRP A 113 -4.48 1.46 -16.53
CA TRP A 113 -4.60 2.52 -17.53
C TRP A 113 -3.23 2.93 -18.08
N GLN A 114 -2.24 3.13 -17.19
CA GLN A 114 -0.91 3.52 -17.59
C GLN A 114 -0.19 2.42 -18.39
N VAL A 115 -0.31 1.17 -17.98
CA VAL A 115 0.24 0.01 -18.69
C VAL A 115 -0.35 -0.11 -20.11
N GLU A 116 -1.68 0.03 -20.23
CA GLU A 116 -2.39 -0.02 -21.51
C GLU A 116 -1.97 1.14 -22.43
N ALA A 117 -1.86 2.36 -21.88
CA ALA A 117 -1.41 3.54 -22.61
C ALA A 117 0.04 3.42 -23.09
N CYS A 118 0.92 2.80 -22.29
CA CYS A 118 2.31 2.54 -22.65
C CYS A 118 2.46 1.33 -23.61
N GLY A 119 1.45 0.47 -23.73
CA GLY A 119 1.48 -0.71 -24.58
C GLY A 119 2.53 -1.75 -24.16
N ASP A 120 2.85 -1.85 -22.87
CA ASP A 120 3.92 -2.69 -22.35
C ASP A 120 3.57 -4.20 -22.44
N PRO A 121 4.27 -5.00 -23.27
CA PRO A 121 3.95 -6.42 -23.43
C PRO A 121 4.14 -7.24 -22.17
N TRP A 122 4.94 -6.77 -21.20
CA TRP A 122 5.19 -7.50 -19.96
C TRP A 122 3.91 -7.71 -19.15
N TRP A 123 2.90 -6.85 -19.27
CA TRP A 123 1.68 -6.95 -18.46
C TRP A 123 0.50 -7.62 -19.16
N ARG A 124 0.65 -8.02 -20.44
CA ARG A 124 -0.47 -8.51 -21.27
C ARG A 124 -1.23 -9.70 -20.67
N ASP A 125 -0.53 -10.55 -19.94
CA ASP A 125 -0.95 -11.82 -19.34
C ASP A 125 -1.04 -11.73 -17.81
N VAL A 126 -0.97 -10.53 -17.23
CA VAL A 126 -1.13 -10.32 -15.79
C VAL A 126 -2.51 -9.70 -15.53
N GLY A 127 -3.36 -10.40 -14.78
CA GLY A 127 -4.61 -9.86 -14.27
C GLY A 127 -4.33 -8.75 -13.25
N MET A 128 -4.88 -7.56 -13.47
CA MET A 128 -4.71 -6.43 -12.54
C MET A 128 -6.06 -6.11 -11.90
N CYS A 129 -6.19 -6.38 -10.61
CA CYS A 129 -7.42 -6.13 -9.87
C CYS A 129 -7.19 -5.32 -8.59
N ILE A 130 -8.26 -4.70 -8.12
CA ILE A 130 -8.26 -3.94 -6.87
C ILE A 130 -8.71 -4.87 -5.75
N ASP A 131 -8.22 -4.60 -4.54
CA ASP A 131 -8.70 -5.27 -3.34
C ASP A 131 -10.22 -5.08 -3.16
N VAL A 132 -10.93 -6.17 -2.82
CA VAL A 132 -12.40 -6.19 -2.72
C VAL A 132 -12.91 -5.12 -1.74
N TRP A 133 -12.23 -4.93 -0.61
CA TRP A 133 -12.62 -3.93 0.37
C TRP A 133 -12.38 -2.52 -0.17
N HIS A 134 -11.28 -2.30 -0.90
CA HIS A 134 -10.99 -1.03 -1.56
C HIS A 134 -12.04 -0.68 -2.64
N LEU A 135 -12.45 -1.68 -3.45
CA LEU A 135 -13.51 -1.53 -4.44
C LEU A 135 -14.85 -1.14 -3.81
N LEU A 136 -15.22 -1.76 -2.68
CA LEU A 136 -16.50 -1.53 -2.01
C LEU A 136 -16.56 -0.23 -1.20
N ASN A 137 -15.45 0.20 -0.60
CA ASN A 137 -15.46 1.27 0.42
C ASN A 137 -14.74 2.56 0.01
N LYS A 138 -13.82 2.51 -0.98
CA LYS A 138 -12.97 3.66 -1.32
C LYS A 138 -13.14 4.18 -2.73
N HIS A 139 -13.54 3.33 -3.67
CA HIS A 139 -13.99 3.84 -4.96
C HIS A 139 -15.43 4.34 -4.86
N LYS A 140 -15.66 5.54 -5.39
CA LYS A 140 -17.03 5.94 -5.74
C LYS A 140 -17.56 4.92 -6.73
N THR A 141 -18.81 4.51 -6.56
CA THR A 141 -19.55 3.63 -7.48
C THR A 141 -19.60 4.17 -8.92
N THR A 142 -19.18 5.41 -9.15
CA THR A 142 -19.09 6.12 -10.43
C THR A 142 -17.77 5.93 -11.18
N HIS A 143 -16.78 5.22 -10.62
CA HIS A 143 -15.51 4.99 -11.33
C HIS A 143 -15.63 3.79 -12.30
N ASP A 144 -16.38 4.01 -13.38
CA ASP A 144 -16.73 3.02 -14.41
C ASP A 144 -15.54 2.19 -14.90
N TYR A 145 -14.38 2.83 -15.10
CA TYR A 145 -13.19 2.14 -15.58
C TYR A 145 -12.70 1.09 -14.58
N CYS A 146 -12.72 1.41 -13.28
CA CYS A 146 -12.31 0.49 -12.22
C CYS A 146 -13.23 -0.73 -12.16
N GLN A 147 -14.55 -0.51 -12.19
CA GLN A 147 -15.53 -1.60 -12.13
C GLN A 147 -15.48 -2.52 -13.36
N LYS A 148 -15.22 -1.96 -14.54
CA LYS A 148 -15.19 -2.72 -15.80
C LYS A 148 -13.88 -3.47 -16.04
N ASN A 149 -12.77 -2.98 -15.49
CA ASN A 149 -11.45 -3.46 -15.86
C ASN A 149 -10.62 -4.01 -14.69
N CYS A 150 -10.99 -3.71 -13.45
CA CYS A 150 -10.19 -4.04 -12.26
C CYS A 150 -11.00 -4.75 -11.17
N ASN A 151 -12.22 -5.21 -11.49
CA ASN A 151 -13.06 -5.92 -10.55
C ASN A 151 -12.52 -7.34 -10.35
N PRO A 152 -12.16 -7.75 -9.12
CA PRO A 152 -11.67 -9.10 -8.87
C PRO A 152 -12.69 -10.19 -9.22
N ALA A 153 -14.00 -9.87 -9.26
CA ALA A 153 -15.05 -10.84 -9.60
C ALA A 153 -15.07 -11.23 -11.07
N ASP A 154 -14.34 -10.49 -11.92
CA ASP A 154 -14.17 -10.84 -13.33
C ASP A 154 -13.15 -11.98 -13.52
N TYR A 155 -12.43 -12.36 -12.46
CA TYR A 155 -11.43 -13.42 -12.43
C TYR A 155 -11.93 -14.61 -11.61
N LEU A 156 -12.61 -15.56 -12.28
CA LEU A 156 -13.25 -16.72 -11.64
C LEU A 156 -12.25 -17.62 -10.90
N GLU A 157 -11.01 -17.68 -11.36
CA GLU A 157 -9.89 -18.40 -10.75
C GLU A 157 -9.52 -17.89 -9.34
N LEU A 158 -9.94 -16.67 -8.98
CA LEU A 158 -9.72 -16.09 -7.65
C LEU A 158 -10.85 -16.46 -6.67
N MET A 159 -12.01 -16.86 -7.19
CA MET A 159 -13.20 -17.20 -6.42
C MET A 159 -13.19 -18.66 -5.99
N ASN A 160 -13.79 -18.94 -4.83
CA ASN A 160 -14.00 -20.31 -4.38
C ASN A 160 -14.96 -21.09 -5.30
N ASP A 161 -14.98 -22.42 -5.17
CA ASP A 161 -15.79 -23.29 -6.05
C ASP A 161 -17.29 -22.92 -6.09
N ASP A 162 -17.81 -22.36 -4.99
CA ASP A 162 -19.21 -21.97 -4.85
C ASP A 162 -19.50 -20.51 -5.27
N ASN A 163 -18.50 -19.75 -5.72
CA ASN A 163 -18.58 -18.31 -6.00
C ASN A 163 -19.14 -17.43 -4.86
N THR A 164 -19.01 -17.90 -3.61
CA THR A 164 -19.47 -17.21 -2.39
C THR A 164 -18.37 -16.42 -1.69
N GLY A 165 -17.11 -16.60 -2.09
CA GLY A 165 -15.96 -15.98 -1.47
C GLY A 165 -14.69 -16.15 -2.30
N TRP A 166 -13.54 -15.89 -1.67
CA TRP A 166 -12.24 -15.83 -2.32
C TRP A 166 -11.31 -16.90 -1.76
N TRP A 167 -10.46 -17.49 -2.60
CA TRP A 167 -9.45 -18.46 -2.15
C TRP A 167 -8.37 -17.84 -1.26
N PHE A 168 -8.14 -16.55 -1.43
CA PHE A 168 -7.08 -15.85 -0.73
C PHE A 168 -7.54 -14.51 -0.17
N ASN A 169 -6.84 -14.07 0.88
CA ASN A 169 -7.12 -12.84 1.57
C ASN A 169 -6.23 -11.71 1.05
N THR A 170 -6.81 -10.77 0.31
CA THR A 170 -6.13 -9.61 -0.25
C THR A 170 -5.74 -8.57 0.81
N SER A 171 -6.41 -8.55 1.98
CA SER A 171 -6.05 -7.69 3.12
C SER A 171 -4.72 -8.04 3.78
N VAL A 172 -4.05 -9.11 3.35
CA VAL A 172 -2.73 -9.49 3.87
C VAL A 172 -1.69 -8.38 3.67
N ALA A 173 -1.76 -7.64 2.56
CA ALA A 173 -0.88 -6.50 2.30
C ALA A 173 -1.09 -5.38 3.33
N GLU A 174 -2.35 -5.11 3.70
CA GLU A 174 -2.68 -4.13 4.75
C GLU A 174 -2.15 -4.58 6.11
N GLN A 175 -2.27 -5.87 6.45
CA GLN A 175 -1.72 -6.41 7.70
C GLN A 175 -0.19 -6.28 7.75
N VAL A 176 0.50 -6.50 6.63
CA VAL A 176 1.95 -6.26 6.52
C VAL A 176 2.29 -4.78 6.70
N ASN A 177 1.50 -3.87 6.13
CA ASN A 177 1.70 -2.42 6.33
C ASN A 177 1.52 -2.02 7.80
N VAL A 178 0.55 -2.61 8.50
CA VAL A 178 0.38 -2.41 9.95
C VAL A 178 1.59 -2.93 10.73
N TRP A 179 2.11 -4.10 10.36
CA TRP A 179 3.31 -4.67 10.97
C TRP A 179 4.55 -3.79 10.74
N LEU A 180 4.80 -3.35 9.50
CA LEU A 180 5.86 -2.38 9.18
C LEU A 180 5.71 -1.09 9.98
N GLY A 181 4.47 -0.63 10.13
CA GLY A 181 4.16 0.58 10.85
C GLY A 181 4.58 0.58 12.32
N SER A 182 4.74 -0.61 12.92
CA SER A 182 5.24 -0.76 14.29
C SER A 182 6.69 -0.33 14.46
N TYR A 183 7.48 -0.28 13.38
CA TYR A 183 8.89 0.10 13.42
C TYR A 183 9.15 1.57 13.11
N HIS A 184 8.14 2.37 12.73
CA HIS A 184 8.33 3.77 12.32
C HIS A 184 9.15 4.58 13.32
N ALA A 185 8.86 4.47 14.61
CA ALA A 185 9.56 5.21 15.65
C ALA A 185 11.07 4.91 15.71
N ILE A 186 11.48 3.67 15.41
CA ILE A 186 12.88 3.25 15.41
C ILE A 186 13.56 3.66 14.09
N CYS A 187 12.80 3.60 13.00
CA CYS A 187 13.30 3.92 11.66
C CYS A 187 13.43 5.43 11.39
N TRP A 188 12.77 6.29 12.17
CA TRP A 188 12.68 7.74 11.95
C TRP A 188 14.02 8.45 11.74
N GLU A 189 15.03 8.12 12.53
CA GLU A 189 16.34 8.78 12.49
C GLU A 189 17.42 7.92 11.80
N MET A 190 17.02 6.85 11.13
CA MET A 190 17.97 6.01 10.41
C MET A 190 18.41 6.65 9.10
N LEU A 191 19.73 6.65 8.87
CA LEU A 191 20.26 6.91 7.54
C LEU A 191 19.81 5.80 6.57
N PRO A 192 19.66 6.09 5.26
CA PRO A 192 19.10 5.14 4.29
C PRO A 192 19.75 3.75 4.31
N VAL A 193 21.08 3.67 4.46
CA VAL A 193 21.80 2.39 4.55
C VAL A 193 21.37 1.58 5.78
N LYS A 194 21.22 2.23 6.94
CA LYS A 194 20.78 1.58 8.18
C LYS A 194 19.30 1.20 8.10
N TYR A 195 18.48 2.07 7.52
CA TYR A 195 17.06 1.85 7.30
C TYR A 195 16.83 0.60 6.44
N ASN A 196 17.46 0.52 5.26
CA ASN A 196 17.32 -0.62 4.36
C ASN A 196 17.82 -1.90 5.02
N PHE A 197 19.03 -1.89 5.59
CA PHE A 197 19.57 -3.07 6.29
C PHE A 197 18.64 -3.54 7.42
N PHE A 198 18.09 -2.62 8.20
CA PHE A 198 17.16 -2.95 9.28
C PHE A 198 15.89 -3.60 8.72
N LEU A 199 15.24 -2.98 7.74
CA LEU A 199 14.02 -3.52 7.13
C LEU A 199 14.26 -4.88 6.47
N ASP A 200 15.34 -5.04 5.70
CA ASP A 200 15.73 -6.31 5.10
C ASP A 200 15.81 -7.43 6.15
N LYS A 201 16.44 -7.14 7.29
CA LYS A 201 16.55 -8.10 8.39
C LYS A 201 15.21 -8.37 9.07
N MET A 202 14.40 -7.35 9.31
CA MET A 202 13.09 -7.53 9.92
C MET A 202 12.15 -8.33 9.01
N ILE A 203 12.20 -8.09 7.70
CA ILE A 203 11.43 -8.83 6.69
C ILE A 203 11.88 -10.29 6.64
N CYS A 204 13.20 -10.54 6.60
CA CYS A 204 13.76 -11.90 6.64
C CYS A 204 13.27 -12.67 7.89
N LEU A 205 13.32 -12.05 9.07
CA LEU A 205 12.82 -12.65 10.31
C LEU A 205 11.31 -12.89 10.28
N CYS A 206 10.53 -11.94 9.77
CA CYS A 206 9.09 -12.06 9.63
C CYS A 206 8.72 -13.23 8.71
N ASN A 207 9.41 -13.34 7.57
CA ASN A 207 9.26 -14.47 6.66
C ASN A 207 9.64 -15.80 7.32
N CYS A 208 10.74 -15.88 8.09
CA CYS A 208 11.09 -17.10 8.83
C CYS A 208 9.97 -17.55 9.77
N VAL A 209 9.37 -16.61 10.51
CA VAL A 209 8.25 -16.91 11.42
C VAL A 209 7.02 -17.35 10.64
N THR A 210 6.71 -16.67 9.53
CA THR A 210 5.58 -17.02 8.66
C THR A 210 5.75 -18.40 8.04
N VAL A 211 6.94 -18.74 7.51
CA VAL A 211 7.24 -20.07 6.97
C VAL A 211 7.03 -21.15 8.03
N ARG A 212 7.64 -21.02 9.21
CA ARG A 212 7.47 -21.99 10.30
C ARG A 212 6.01 -22.19 10.69
N ARG A 213 5.23 -21.10 10.73
CA ARG A 213 3.79 -21.15 11.02
C ARG A 213 3.01 -21.88 9.93
N LEU A 214 3.38 -21.70 8.66
CA LEU A 214 2.75 -22.37 7.52
C LEU A 214 3.12 -23.87 7.51
N GLU A 215 4.38 -24.20 7.72
CA GLU A 215 4.87 -25.58 7.83
C GLU A 215 4.20 -26.34 8.97
N ALA A 216 4.06 -25.71 10.15
CA ALA A 216 3.36 -26.31 11.29
C ALA A 216 1.88 -26.62 11.01
N LYS A 217 1.28 -25.93 10.03
CA LYS A 217 -0.09 -26.18 9.55
C LYS A 217 -0.14 -27.17 8.37
N GLY A 218 1.00 -27.72 7.94
CA GLY A 218 1.10 -28.63 6.80
C GLY A 218 1.18 -27.96 5.43
N TRP A 219 1.43 -26.65 5.36
CA TRP A 219 1.53 -25.90 4.10
C TRP A 219 2.99 -25.76 3.66
N SER A 220 3.23 -25.68 2.35
CA SER A 220 4.56 -25.49 1.76
C SER A 220 4.62 -24.17 0.99
N PRO A 221 5.16 -23.08 1.59
CA PRO A 221 5.34 -21.82 0.88
C PRO A 221 6.49 -21.96 -0.13
N ARG A 222 6.17 -22.16 -1.41
CA ARG A 222 7.14 -22.45 -2.49
C ARG A 222 7.95 -21.24 -3.00
N HIS A 223 7.78 -20.04 -2.44
CA HIS A 223 8.34 -18.79 -2.97
C HIS A 223 8.94 -17.85 -1.91
N ALA A 224 9.39 -18.36 -0.76
CA ALA A 224 10.18 -17.54 0.14
C ALA A 224 11.55 -17.20 -0.52
N PRO A 225 12.03 -15.95 -0.46
CA PRO A 225 13.40 -15.65 -0.85
C PRO A 225 14.37 -16.59 -0.12
N PRO A 226 15.43 -17.10 -0.76
CA PRO A 226 16.42 -17.93 -0.09
C PRO A 226 17.00 -17.17 1.10
N LEU A 227 17.11 -17.87 2.25
CA LEU A 227 17.70 -17.35 3.49
C LEU A 227 19.19 -17.04 3.35
#